data_AF-A0A2N2GBC3-F1
#
_entry.id   AF-A0A2N2GBC3-F1
#
_cell.length_a   1.000
_cell.length_b   1.000
_cell.length_c   1.000
_cell.angle_alpha   90.00
_cell.angle_beta   90.00
_cell.angle_gamma   90.00
#
_symmetry.space_group_name_H-M   'P 1'
#
loop_
_entity.id
_entity.type
_entity.pdbx_description
1 polymer ?
#
loop_
_entity_poly.entity_id
_entity_poly.type
_entity_poly.pdbx_seq_one_letter_code
_entity_poly.pdbx_strand_id
1 'polypeptide(L)'
;MSKFNPDTYCGIYCGACSIAKHSETGLADQFATCLRSVPKEELACSGCKSDTVYAGCSTCGLRRCAREKNIEHCVDCADYPCKSYNTWQAVARFLPHAHEAPLNLKTIKRDGVDYWLNAQKKHWACPDCGTPFSWYASACHNCDRSLLSKTFVLSAWRKVLCRFVLNMAYRKGKAKKNGV
;
A
#
# COMPACT_ATOMS: atom_id res chain seq x y z
N MET A 1 -4.71 16.51 13.92
CA MET A 1 -4.86 15.56 12.79
C MET A 1 -3.46 15.09 12.42
N SER A 2 -3.19 13.78 12.50
CA SER A 2 -1.86 13.26 12.16
C SER A 2 -1.60 13.46 10.66
N LYS A 3 -0.45 14.04 10.35
CA LYS A 3 0.04 14.22 8.98
C LYS A 3 0.22 12.84 8.34
N PHE A 4 -0.22 12.68 7.08
CA PHE A 4 -0.02 11.44 6.33
C PHE A 4 1.46 11.03 6.32
N ASN A 5 1.75 9.77 6.67
CA ASN A 5 3.11 9.22 6.64
C ASN A 5 3.23 8.14 5.55
N PRO A 6 3.97 8.39 4.45
CA PRO A 6 4.15 7.41 3.39
C PRO A 6 5.15 6.29 3.72
N ASP A 7 5.88 6.38 4.83
CA ASP A 7 6.81 5.35 5.29
C ASP A 7 6.08 4.12 5.86
N THR A 8 6.69 2.94 5.70
CA THR A 8 6.12 1.68 6.16
C THR A 8 7.16 0.73 6.74
N TYR A 9 6.75 -0.10 7.68
CA TYR A 9 7.63 -1.10 8.29
C TYR A 9 8.20 -2.10 7.28
N CYS A 10 7.42 -2.51 6.27
CA CYS A 10 7.84 -3.54 5.32
C CYS A 10 8.55 -3.01 4.08
N GLY A 11 8.71 -1.68 3.92
CA GLY A 11 9.40 -1.07 2.79
C GLY A 11 8.55 -0.90 1.52
N ILE A 12 7.23 -1.11 1.57
CA ILE A 12 6.36 -0.58 0.50
C ILE A 12 6.19 0.93 0.70
N TYR A 13 5.85 1.67 -0.36
CA TYR A 13 5.66 3.11 -0.29
C TYR A 13 4.17 3.49 -0.22
N CYS A 14 3.67 3.84 0.97
CA CYS A 14 2.26 4.20 1.14
C CYS A 14 1.84 5.43 0.31
N GLY A 15 2.78 6.29 -0.09
CA GLY A 15 2.50 7.44 -0.95
C GLY A 15 2.00 7.09 -2.36
N ALA A 16 2.23 5.86 -2.82
CA ALA A 16 1.68 5.33 -4.07
C ALA A 16 0.55 4.30 -3.84
N CYS A 17 0.09 4.13 -2.61
CA CYS A 17 -1.00 3.21 -2.31
C CYS A 17 -2.34 3.75 -2.83
N SER A 18 -3.05 2.93 -3.61
CA SER A 18 -4.38 3.26 -4.14
C SER A 18 -5.38 3.67 -3.06
N ILE A 19 -5.33 3.04 -1.88
CA ILE A 19 -6.26 3.32 -0.78
C ILE A 19 -5.93 4.63 -0.09
N ALA A 20 -4.65 4.87 0.19
CA ALA A 20 -4.21 6.13 0.76
C ALA A 20 -4.55 7.30 -0.17
N LYS A 21 -4.30 7.14 -1.48
CA LYS A 21 -4.62 8.16 -2.48
C LYS A 21 -6.12 8.39 -2.61
N HIS A 22 -6.92 7.33 -2.61
CA HIS A 22 -8.38 7.44 -2.62
C HIS A 22 -8.92 8.11 -1.35
N SER A 23 -8.38 7.77 -0.18
CA SER A 23 -8.73 8.41 1.08
C SER A 23 -8.42 9.91 1.08
N GLU A 24 -7.30 10.31 0.48
CA GLU A 24 -6.86 11.72 0.42
C GLU A 24 -7.65 12.53 -0.62
N THR A 25 -7.85 11.97 -1.82
CA THR A 25 -8.29 12.74 -3.00
C THR A 25 -9.67 12.34 -3.53
N GLY A 26 -10.22 11.21 -3.10
CA GLY A 26 -11.42 10.60 -3.69
C GLY A 26 -11.19 9.92 -5.04
N LEU A 27 -9.99 10.02 -5.63
CA LEU A 27 -9.68 9.40 -6.92
C LEU A 27 -9.54 7.88 -6.78
N ALA A 28 -10.13 7.12 -7.71
CA ALA A 28 -10.07 5.67 -7.72
C ALA A 28 -9.30 5.16 -8.94
N ASP A 29 -8.19 4.46 -8.72
CA ASP A 29 -7.49 3.71 -9.77
C ASP A 29 -8.12 2.31 -9.97
N GLN A 30 -7.43 1.45 -10.73
CA GLN A 30 -7.91 0.09 -11.00
C GLN A 30 -8.11 -0.75 -9.72
N PHE A 31 -7.26 -0.57 -8.70
CA PHE A 31 -7.36 -1.30 -7.44
C PHE A 31 -8.44 -0.72 -6.53
N ALA A 32 -8.46 0.61 -6.34
CA ALA A 32 -9.47 1.28 -5.52
C ALA A 32 -10.89 1.07 -6.08
N THR A 33 -11.04 0.99 -7.40
CA THR A 33 -12.33 0.66 -8.06
C THR A 33 -12.86 -0.73 -7.65
N CYS A 34 -11.98 -1.67 -7.33
CA CYS A 34 -12.40 -2.99 -6.84
C CYS A 34 -13.02 -2.95 -5.43
N LEU A 35 -12.80 -1.85 -4.70
CA LEU A 35 -13.28 -1.63 -3.33
C LEU A 35 -14.40 -0.59 -3.26
N ARG A 36 -15.01 -0.22 -4.40
CA ARG A 36 -16.06 0.83 -4.46
C ARG A 36 -17.30 0.55 -3.59
N SER A 37 -17.51 -0.71 -3.21
CA SER A 37 -18.59 -1.16 -2.32
C SER A 37 -18.20 -1.13 -0.84
N VAL A 38 -16.94 -0.84 -0.51
CA VAL A 38 -16.50 -0.57 0.87
C VAL A 38 -16.84 0.89 1.18
N PRO A 39 -17.49 1.19 2.32
CA PRO A 39 -17.79 2.56 2.73
C PRO A 39 -16.53 3.42 2.79
N LYS A 40 -16.65 4.69 2.41
CA LYS A 40 -15.52 5.62 2.32
C LYS A 40 -14.79 5.76 3.67
N GLU A 41 -15.55 5.73 4.76
CA GLU A 41 -15.06 5.81 6.14
C GLU A 41 -14.15 4.62 6.47
N GLU A 42 -14.42 3.47 5.88
CA GLU A 42 -13.65 2.24 6.07
C GLU A 42 -12.42 2.15 5.13
N LEU A 43 -12.33 3.08 4.17
CA LEU A 43 -11.15 3.30 3.32
C LEU A 43 -10.23 4.41 3.86
N ALA A 44 -10.60 5.06 4.97
CA ALA A 44 -9.77 6.07 5.60
C ALA A 44 -8.38 5.53 5.96
N CYS A 45 -7.33 6.22 5.52
CA CYS A 45 -5.96 5.77 5.74
C CYS A 45 -4.98 6.95 5.78
N SER A 46 -4.21 7.05 6.87
CA SER A 46 -3.17 8.06 7.10
C SER A 46 -1.75 7.48 7.04
N GLY A 47 -1.62 6.26 6.51
CA GLY A 47 -0.34 5.56 6.33
C GLY A 47 -0.08 4.48 7.38
N CYS A 48 0.76 3.51 7.04
CA CYS A 48 0.97 2.28 7.83
C CYS A 48 1.44 2.54 9.27
N LYS A 49 2.30 3.55 9.47
CA LYS A 49 2.81 3.90 10.80
C LYS A 49 1.81 4.68 11.66
N SER A 50 0.72 5.19 11.09
CA SER A 50 -0.36 5.89 11.81
C SER A 50 -1.37 4.92 12.46
N ASP A 51 -2.26 5.43 13.31
CA ASP A 51 -3.35 4.66 13.91
C ASP A 51 -4.61 4.58 13.04
N THR A 52 -4.72 5.45 12.03
CA THR A 52 -5.82 5.44 11.06
C THR A 52 -5.38 4.70 9.80
N VAL A 53 -5.80 3.45 9.66
CA VAL A 53 -5.45 2.60 8.50
C VAL A 53 -6.66 1.88 7.95
N TYR A 54 -6.65 1.64 6.64
CA TYR A 54 -7.60 0.77 5.96
C TYR A 54 -7.69 -0.62 6.63
N ALA A 55 -8.88 -1.21 6.65
CA ALA A 55 -9.16 -2.50 7.31
C ALA A 55 -8.21 -3.64 6.90
N GLY A 56 -7.75 -3.69 5.64
CA GLY A 56 -6.76 -4.69 5.22
C GLY A 56 -5.38 -4.49 5.87
N CYS A 57 -5.00 -3.25 6.19
CA CYS A 57 -3.75 -2.92 6.85
C CYS A 57 -3.84 -3.03 8.38
N SER A 58 -5.03 -2.90 8.97
CA SER A 58 -5.22 -3.03 10.43
C SER A 58 -4.94 -4.45 10.95
N THR A 59 -5.10 -5.45 10.08
CA THR A 59 -4.84 -6.88 10.38
C THR A 59 -3.45 -7.35 9.93
N CYS A 60 -2.60 -6.46 9.42
CA CYS A 60 -1.27 -6.82 8.93
C CYS A 60 -0.34 -7.27 10.07
N GLY A 61 0.10 -8.53 10.02
CA GLY A 61 0.98 -9.13 11.03
C GLY A 61 2.36 -8.47 11.12
N LEU A 62 2.92 -7.99 10.00
CA LEU A 62 4.21 -7.28 10.01
C LEU A 62 4.13 -5.94 10.74
N ARG A 63 3.04 -5.20 10.53
CA ARG A 63 2.79 -3.92 11.22
C ARG A 63 2.68 -4.14 12.74
N ARG A 64 1.91 -5.14 13.16
CA ARG A 64 1.78 -5.50 14.58
C ARG A 64 3.14 -5.87 15.17
N CYS A 65 3.86 -6.79 14.51
CA CYS A 65 5.17 -7.25 14.98
C CYS A 65 6.19 -6.12 15.09
N ALA A 66 6.24 -5.20 14.12
CA ALA A 66 7.18 -4.07 14.16
C ALA A 66 6.87 -3.10 15.30
N ARG A 67 5.59 -2.83 15.57
CA ARG A 67 5.16 -2.04 16.73
C ARG A 67 5.50 -2.71 18.06
N GLU A 68 5.21 -4.01 18.19
CA GLU A 68 5.53 -4.80 19.40
C GLU A 68 7.04 -4.85 19.67
N LYS A 69 7.86 -4.97 18.63
CA LYS A 69 9.32 -4.96 18.72
C LYS A 69 9.93 -3.55 18.78
N ASN A 70 9.12 -2.49 18.66
CA ASN A 70 9.55 -1.10 18.61
C ASN A 70 10.67 -0.85 17.57
N ILE A 71 10.47 -1.33 16.34
CA ILE A 71 11.41 -1.15 15.22
C ILE A 71 10.79 -0.30 14.12
N GLU A 72 11.61 0.52 13.46
CA GLU A 72 11.16 1.43 12.41
C GLU A 72 10.93 0.71 11.07
N HIS A 73 11.77 -0.26 10.74
CA HIS A 73 11.65 -1.05 9.52
C HIS A 73 11.95 -2.52 9.81
N CYS A 74 11.38 -3.43 9.02
CA CYS A 74 11.66 -4.85 9.15
C CYS A 74 13.16 -5.14 9.03
N VAL A 75 13.90 -4.36 8.24
CA VAL A 75 15.36 -4.49 8.07
C VAL A 75 16.18 -4.12 9.32
N ASP A 76 15.56 -3.48 10.31
CA ASP A 76 16.19 -3.20 11.60
C ASP A 76 15.99 -4.32 12.62
N CYS A 77 15.17 -5.32 12.28
CA CYS A 77 15.03 -6.52 13.11
C CYS A 77 16.28 -7.39 12.98
N ALA A 78 16.84 -7.84 14.10
CA ALA A 78 17.99 -8.76 14.12
C ALA A 78 17.71 -10.08 13.37
N ASP A 79 16.45 -10.51 13.32
CA ASP A 79 16.02 -11.74 12.63
C ASP A 79 15.79 -11.54 11.12
N TYR A 80 16.01 -10.33 10.58
CA TYR A 80 15.67 -10.03 9.19
C TYR A 80 16.67 -10.67 8.20
N PRO A 81 16.20 -11.31 7.12
CA PRO A 81 14.81 -11.56 6.75
C PRO A 81 14.20 -12.75 7.51
N CYS A 82 13.19 -12.49 8.34
CA CYS A 82 12.57 -13.54 9.16
C CYS A 82 11.48 -14.31 8.38
N LYS A 83 11.07 -15.47 8.91
CA LYS A 83 10.01 -16.32 8.31
C LYS A 83 8.72 -15.54 8.03
N SER A 84 8.30 -14.66 8.94
CA SER A 84 7.10 -13.84 8.78
C SER A 84 7.20 -12.88 7.60
N TYR A 85 8.36 -12.23 7.43
CA TYR A 85 8.61 -11.33 6.29
C TYR A 85 8.64 -12.10 4.96
N ASN A 86 9.35 -13.24 4.93
CA ASN A 86 9.42 -14.09 3.74
C ASN A 86 8.05 -14.65 3.34
N THR A 87 7.23 -15.02 4.32
CA THR A 87 5.85 -15.47 4.07
C THR A 87 4.98 -14.33 3.56
N TRP A 88 5.10 -13.13 4.14
CA TRP A 88 4.38 -11.95 3.69
C TRP A 88 4.69 -11.60 2.23
N GLN A 89 5.94 -11.78 1.77
CA GLN A 89 6.30 -11.54 0.37
C GLN A 89 5.49 -12.38 -0.64
N ALA A 90 4.90 -13.51 -0.23
CA ALA A 90 3.99 -14.26 -1.09
C ALA A 90 2.77 -13.44 -1.54
N VAL A 91 2.42 -12.35 -0.82
CA VAL A 91 1.38 -11.39 -1.24
C VAL A 91 1.71 -10.76 -2.60
N ALA A 92 2.98 -10.67 -2.98
CA ALA A 92 3.42 -10.12 -4.26
C ALA A 92 2.87 -10.92 -5.46
N ARG A 93 2.57 -12.21 -5.25
CA ARG A 93 1.83 -13.02 -6.23
C ARG A 93 0.50 -12.41 -6.59
N PHE A 94 -0.15 -11.67 -5.69
CA PHE A 94 -1.46 -11.03 -5.89
C PHE A 94 -1.36 -9.51 -6.05
N LEU A 95 -0.43 -8.87 -5.34
CA LEU A 95 -0.20 -7.43 -5.27
C LEU A 95 1.23 -7.11 -5.73
N PRO A 96 1.47 -6.92 -7.05
CA PRO A 96 2.82 -6.82 -7.61
C PRO A 96 3.72 -5.75 -6.99
N HIS A 97 3.15 -4.64 -6.48
CA HIS A 97 3.92 -3.59 -5.79
C HIS A 97 4.68 -4.10 -4.56
N ALA A 98 4.29 -5.23 -3.95
CA ALA A 98 5.03 -5.82 -2.85
C ALA A 98 6.42 -6.34 -3.27
N HIS A 99 6.70 -6.52 -4.57
CA HIS A 99 8.04 -6.83 -5.06
C HIS A 99 9.04 -5.70 -4.85
N GLU A 100 8.60 -4.45 -4.67
CA GLU A 100 9.50 -3.33 -4.38
C GLU A 100 10.10 -3.38 -2.97
N ALA A 101 9.41 -4.05 -2.04
CA ALA A 101 9.72 -4.01 -0.61
C ALA A 101 11.16 -4.42 -0.25
N PRO A 102 11.73 -5.53 -0.76
CA PRO A 102 13.10 -5.92 -0.40
C PRO A 102 14.17 -4.90 -0.84
N LEU A 103 14.04 -4.34 -2.04
CA LEU A 103 14.99 -3.33 -2.55
C LEU A 103 14.84 -2.00 -1.80
N ASN A 104 13.61 -1.62 -1.49
CA ASN A 104 13.34 -0.44 -0.66
C ASN A 104 13.93 -0.58 0.74
N LEU A 105 13.74 -1.72 1.41
CA LEU A 105 14.35 -1.99 2.72
C LEU A 105 15.87 -1.97 2.67
N LYS A 106 16.49 -2.53 1.61
CA LYS A 106 17.94 -2.43 1.40
C LYS A 106 18.39 -0.97 1.24
N THR A 107 17.63 -0.15 0.52
CA THR A 107 17.91 1.27 0.31
C THR A 107 17.75 2.05 1.62
N ILE A 108 16.67 1.82 2.37
CA ILE A 108 16.45 2.43 3.69
C ILE A 108 17.61 2.11 4.63
N LYS A 109 18.08 0.85 4.65
CA LYS A 109 19.19 0.44 5.51
C LYS A 109 20.53 1.07 5.12
N ARG A 110 20.77 1.25 3.82
CA ARG A 110 22.03 1.78 3.28
C ARG A 110 22.10 3.30 3.31
N ASP A 111 21.03 3.95 2.85
CA ASP A 111 21.00 5.37 2.51
C ASP A 111 20.07 6.20 3.43
N GLY A 112 19.29 5.55 4.29
CA GLY A 112 18.34 6.19 5.20
C GLY A 112 16.94 6.38 4.61
N VAL A 113 15.97 6.52 5.51
CA VAL A 113 14.54 6.63 5.16
C VAL A 113 14.23 7.91 4.38
N ASP A 114 14.85 9.04 4.71
CA ASP A 114 14.58 10.32 4.03
C ASP A 114 15.06 10.31 2.57
N TYR A 115 16.22 9.71 2.32
CA TYR A 115 16.72 9.51 0.96
C TYR A 115 15.74 8.65 0.16
N TRP A 116 15.34 7.50 0.72
CA TRP A 116 14.39 6.59 0.09
C TRP A 116 13.04 7.26 -0.18
N LEU A 117 12.47 7.98 0.80
CA LEU A 117 11.20 8.69 0.64
C LEU A 117 11.25 9.74 -0.47
N ASN A 118 12.34 10.49 -0.56
CA ASN A 118 12.54 11.46 -1.64
C ASN A 118 12.65 10.79 -3.01
N ALA A 119 13.33 9.64 -3.09
CA ALA A 119 13.43 8.85 -4.31
C ALA A 119 12.05 8.30 -4.73
N GLN A 120 11.28 7.74 -3.79
CA GLN A 120 9.93 7.23 -4.07
C GLN A 120 8.97 8.35 -4.48
N LYS A 121 9.04 9.53 -3.85
CA LYS A 121 8.23 10.69 -4.23
C LYS A 121 8.47 11.10 -5.69
N LYS A 122 9.72 11.08 -6.14
CA LYS A 122 10.08 11.35 -7.54
C LYS A 122 9.64 10.23 -8.48
N HIS A 123 9.81 8.96 -8.07
CA HIS A 123 9.46 7.80 -8.87
C HIS A 123 7.95 7.72 -9.16
N TRP A 124 7.13 8.02 -8.15
CA TRP A 124 5.66 7.98 -8.21
C TRP A 124 5.02 9.34 -8.54
N ALA A 125 5.74 10.21 -9.25
CA ALA A 125 5.26 11.48 -9.76
C ALA A 125 5.18 11.46 -11.29
N CYS A 126 4.10 12.01 -11.85
CA CYS A 126 3.92 12.11 -13.29
C CYS A 126 5.14 12.80 -13.93
N PRO A 127 5.76 12.22 -14.97
CA PRO A 127 6.95 12.81 -15.57
C PRO A 127 6.70 14.16 -16.24
N ASP A 128 5.44 14.44 -16.63
CA ASP A 128 5.12 15.63 -17.42
C ASP A 128 4.66 16.80 -16.54
N CYS A 129 3.93 16.52 -15.45
CA CYS A 129 3.38 17.58 -14.58
C CYS A 129 3.69 17.41 -13.08
N GLY A 130 4.43 16.38 -12.68
CA GLY A 130 4.83 16.14 -11.29
C GLY A 130 3.70 15.65 -10.36
N THR A 131 2.47 15.50 -10.85
CA THR A 131 1.35 15.02 -10.03
C THR A 131 1.59 13.61 -9.49
N PRO A 132 1.48 13.37 -8.17
CA PRO A 132 1.62 12.03 -7.59
C PRO A 132 0.56 11.06 -8.11
N PHE A 133 0.95 9.83 -8.40
CA PHE A 133 0.03 8.77 -8.84
C PHE A 133 0.20 7.47 -8.03
N SER A 134 -0.84 6.64 -8.04
CA SER A 134 -0.85 5.35 -7.35
C SER A 134 -0.32 4.21 -8.21
N TRP A 135 0.09 3.12 -7.55
CA TRP A 135 0.66 1.90 -8.15
C TRP A 135 -0.11 1.33 -9.34
N TYR A 136 -1.42 1.56 -9.45
CA TYR A 136 -2.28 0.99 -10.49
C TYR A 136 -2.99 2.04 -11.35
N ALA A 137 -2.52 3.29 -11.32
CA ALA A 137 -3.03 4.35 -12.19
C ALA A 137 -2.69 4.05 -13.66
N SER A 138 -3.68 4.13 -14.55
CA SER A 138 -3.46 3.98 -16.00
C SER A 138 -3.03 5.28 -16.68
N ALA A 139 -3.48 6.42 -16.15
CA ALA A 139 -3.17 7.75 -16.65
C ALA A 139 -3.05 8.74 -15.47
N CYS A 140 -2.34 9.84 -15.69
CA CYS A 140 -2.26 10.94 -14.74
C CYS A 140 -3.60 11.64 -14.65
N HIS A 141 -4.14 11.81 -13.44
CA HIS A 141 -5.45 12.45 -13.25
C HIS A 141 -5.47 13.97 -13.56
N ASN A 142 -4.31 14.57 -13.79
CA ASN A 142 -4.16 16.02 -13.97
C ASN A 142 -3.86 16.41 -15.42
N CYS A 143 -3.13 15.58 -16.16
CA CYS A 143 -2.71 15.89 -17.54
C CYS A 143 -2.94 14.74 -18.53
N ASP A 144 -3.65 13.69 -18.11
CA ASP A 144 -4.01 12.51 -18.92
C ASP A 144 -2.84 11.70 -19.51
N ARG A 145 -1.59 12.05 -19.19
CA ARG A 145 -0.41 11.28 -19.57
C ARG A 145 -0.58 9.81 -19.19
N SER A 146 -0.45 8.91 -20.16
CA SER A 146 -0.43 7.45 -19.92
C SER A 146 0.72 7.07 -18.97
N LEU A 147 0.38 6.31 -17.93
CA LEU A 147 1.29 5.84 -16.88
C LEU A 147 1.54 4.33 -16.91
N LEU A 148 0.98 3.61 -17.88
CA LEU A 148 1.05 2.13 -17.94
C LEU A 148 2.47 1.56 -17.96
N SER A 149 3.46 2.31 -18.44
CA SER A 149 4.88 1.89 -18.42
C SER A 149 5.57 2.11 -17.06
N LYS A 150 4.91 2.81 -16.13
CA LYS A 150 5.41 3.15 -14.79
C LYS A 150 4.58 2.55 -13.66
N THR A 151 3.47 1.88 -13.98
CA THR A 151 2.55 1.32 -12.99
C THR A 151 2.42 -0.19 -13.12
N PHE A 152 1.94 -0.82 -12.06
CA PHE A 152 1.59 -2.22 -12.06
C PHE A 152 0.23 -2.42 -12.72
N VAL A 153 0.07 -3.56 -13.39
CA VAL A 153 -1.20 -3.95 -14.02
C VAL A 153 -1.81 -5.12 -13.26
N LEU A 154 -3.06 -4.97 -12.84
CA LEU A 154 -3.85 -6.11 -12.35
C LEU A 154 -4.33 -6.91 -13.55
N SER A 155 -3.93 -8.19 -13.64
CA SER A 155 -4.37 -9.09 -14.72
C SER A 155 -5.90 -9.18 -14.79
N ALA A 156 -6.48 -9.41 -15.97
CA ALA A 156 -7.93 -9.41 -16.20
C ALA A 156 -8.72 -10.36 -15.27
N TRP A 157 -8.24 -11.59 -15.06
CA TRP A 157 -8.85 -12.54 -14.11
C TRP A 157 -8.86 -12.02 -12.67
N ARG A 158 -7.83 -11.26 -12.28
CA ARG A 158 -7.76 -10.61 -10.96
C ARG A 158 -8.72 -9.44 -10.86
N LYS A 159 -9.02 -8.69 -11.92
CA LYS A 159 -10.07 -7.64 -11.87
C LYS A 159 -11.44 -8.23 -11.54
N VAL A 160 -11.75 -9.39 -12.11
CA VAL A 160 -12.99 -10.14 -11.84
C VAL A 160 -12.97 -10.72 -10.41
N LEU A 161 -11.92 -11.45 -10.03
CA LEU A 161 -11.81 -12.02 -8.68
C LEU A 161 -11.80 -10.94 -7.59
N CYS A 162 -11.14 -9.80 -7.82
CA CYS A 162 -11.01 -8.72 -6.84
C CYS A 162 -12.37 -8.10 -6.50
N ARG A 163 -13.26 -7.91 -7.49
CA ARG A 163 -14.62 -7.39 -7.27
C ARG A 163 -15.50 -8.31 -6.42
N PHE A 164 -15.30 -9.63 -6.47
CA PHE A 164 -16.12 -10.58 -5.72
C PHE A 164 -15.44 -11.03 -4.41
N VAL A 165 -14.16 -11.38 -4.45
CA VAL A 165 -13.42 -11.95 -3.31
C VAL A 165 -13.05 -10.93 -2.26
N LEU A 166 -12.58 -9.72 -2.62
CA LEU A 166 -12.29 -8.69 -1.61
C LEU A 166 -13.57 -8.23 -0.91
N ASN A 167 -14.67 -8.13 -1.65
CA ASN A 167 -15.97 -7.84 -1.07
C ASN A 167 -16.47 -8.93 -0.14
N MET A 168 -16.34 -10.20 -0.51
CA MET A 168 -16.71 -11.31 0.37
C MET A 168 -15.82 -11.39 1.62
N ALA A 169 -14.51 -11.18 1.48
CA ALA A 169 -13.56 -11.16 2.60
C ALA A 169 -13.86 -9.99 3.55
N TYR A 170 -14.14 -8.81 2.99
CA TYR A 170 -14.57 -7.63 3.74
C TYR A 170 -15.88 -7.90 4.51
N ARG A 171 -16.92 -8.43 3.84
CA ARG A 171 -18.22 -8.75 4.49
C ARG A 171 -18.06 -9.80 5.59
N LYS A 172 -17.25 -10.84 5.38
CA LYS A 172 -16.94 -11.84 6.42
C LYS A 172 -16.18 -11.24 7.60
N GLY A 173 -15.21 -10.36 7.35
CA GLY A 173 -14.47 -9.65 8.39
C GLY A 173 -15.35 -8.74 9.24
N LYS A 174 -16.26 -7.98 8.60
CA LYS A 174 -17.24 -7.13 9.29
C LYS A 174 -18.25 -7.93 10.10
N ALA A 175 -18.78 -9.02 9.55
CA ALA A 175 -19.70 -9.91 10.26
C ALA A 175 -19.06 -10.51 11.53
N LYS A 176 -17.78 -10.91 11.48
CA LYS A 176 -17.05 -11.43 12.64
C LYS A 176 -16.78 -10.37 13.71
N LYS A 177 -16.73 -9.08 13.33
CA LYS A 177 -16.52 -7.95 14.24
C LYS A 177 -17.80 -7.46 14.91
N ASN A 178 -18.96 -7.71 14.29
CA ASN A 178 -20.29 -7.32 14.80
C ASN A 178 -21.02 -8.46 15.55
N GLY A 179 -20.44 -9.68 15.56
CA GLY A 179 -20.98 -10.85 16.26
C GLY A 179 -20.20 -11.23 17.53
N VAL A 180 -19.43 -10.29 18.07
CA VAL A 180 -18.75 -10.34 19.38
C VAL A 180 -19.26 -9.17 20.20
#